data_AF-A0A931IFU1-F1
#
_entry.id   AF-A0A931IFU1-F1
#
_cell.length_a   1.000
_cell.length_b   1.000
_cell.length_c   1.000
_cell.angle_alpha   90.00
_cell.angle_beta   90.00
_cell.angle_gamma   90.00
#
_symmetry.space_group_name_H-M   'P 1'
#
loop_
_entity.id
_entity.type
_entity.pdbx_description
1 polymer ?
#
loop_
_entity_poly.entity_id
_entity_poly.type
_entity_poly.pdbx_seq_one_letter_code
_entity_poly.pdbx_strand_id
1 'polypeptide(L)'
;MALDITAELITSDITPEYARYFPTNQGGHWLLSWLPEIPLTREQAINGMVLDETLSDPHLTDTATAMELAAHRARTLGTTLAAVVIRLSIRILEREAPEPPTPIPPPMTPSQPPEPIPTP
;
A
#
# COMPACT_ATOMS: atom_id res chain seq x y z
N MET A 1 15.63 -13.75 -1.19
CA MET A 1 14.31 -13.24 -1.59
C MET A 1 13.32 -14.38 -1.57
N ALA A 2 12.36 -14.30 -0.66
CA ALA A 2 11.27 -15.24 -0.57
C ALA A 2 10.02 -14.50 -0.12
N LEU A 3 8.97 -14.54 -0.95
CA LEU A 3 7.64 -14.15 -0.50
C LEU A 3 7.16 -15.13 0.57
N ASP A 4 6.66 -14.60 1.67
CA ASP A 4 5.86 -15.39 2.61
C ASP A 4 4.41 -15.38 2.13
N ILE A 5 3.87 -16.56 1.85
CA ILE A 5 2.58 -16.74 1.18
C ILE A 5 1.69 -17.60 2.09
N THR A 6 0.64 -16.98 2.63
CA THR A 6 -0.41 -17.66 3.39
C THR A 6 -1.73 -17.70 2.61
N ALA A 7 -2.79 -18.20 3.23
CA ALA A 7 -4.13 -18.19 2.65
C ALA A 7 -4.74 -16.78 2.58
N GLU A 8 -4.31 -15.87 3.46
CA GLU A 8 -4.95 -14.56 3.65
C GLU A 8 -4.02 -13.37 3.37
N LEU A 9 -2.71 -13.60 3.39
CA LEU A 9 -1.69 -12.57 3.30
C LEU A 9 -0.48 -13.06 2.51
N ILE A 10 0.07 -12.18 1.67
CA ILE A 10 1.35 -12.34 1.00
C ILE A 10 2.23 -11.14 1.35
N THR A 11 3.44 -11.37 1.84
CA THR A 11 4.41 -10.32 2.19
C THR A 11 5.78 -10.61 1.59
N SER A 12 6.63 -9.59 1.55
CA SER A 12 8.04 -9.68 1.15
C SER A 12 8.95 -9.30 2.31
N ASP A 13 10.17 -9.83 2.31
CA ASP A 13 11.25 -9.41 3.21
C ASP A 13 12.00 -8.15 2.72
N ILE A 14 11.75 -7.71 1.48
CA ILE A 14 12.40 -6.54 0.85
C ILE A 14 11.50 -5.32 0.83
N THR A 15 10.23 -5.53 0.53
CA THR A 15 9.27 -4.45 0.30
C THR A 15 8.23 -4.42 1.43
N PRO A 16 7.84 -3.22 1.90
CA PRO A 16 6.78 -3.06 2.90
C PRO A 16 5.38 -3.29 2.32
N GLU A 17 5.25 -3.56 1.02
CA GLU A 17 3.98 -3.85 0.39
C GLU A 17 3.52 -5.29 0.67
N TYR A 18 2.22 -5.51 0.50
CA TYR A 18 1.58 -6.80 0.79
C TYR A 18 0.37 -7.04 -0.11
N ALA A 19 -0.02 -8.30 -0.28
CA ALA A 19 -1.32 -8.67 -0.82
C ALA A 19 -2.19 -9.24 0.28
N ARG A 20 -3.45 -8.83 0.35
CA ARG A 20 -4.43 -9.36 1.32
C ARG A 20 -5.64 -9.93 0.61
N TYR A 21 -6.11 -11.07 1.10
CA TYR A 21 -7.36 -11.68 0.67
C TYR A 21 -8.55 -11.05 1.40
N PHE A 22 -9.59 -10.73 0.64
CA PHE A 22 -10.86 -10.21 1.12
C PHE A 22 -11.96 -11.23 0.78
N PRO A 23 -12.47 -11.97 1.77
CA PRO A 23 -13.53 -12.95 1.54
C PRO A 23 -14.83 -12.26 1.13
N THR A 24 -15.53 -12.85 0.16
CA THR A 24 -16.88 -12.45 -0.24
C THR A 24 -17.77 -13.68 -0.32
N ASN A 25 -19.09 -13.48 -0.37
CA ASN A 25 -20.06 -14.57 -0.51
C ASN A 25 -19.89 -15.39 -1.80
N GLN A 26 -19.04 -14.96 -2.74
CA GLN A 26 -18.76 -15.62 -4.02
C GLN A 26 -17.31 -16.10 -4.17
N GLY A 27 -16.53 -16.19 -3.08
CA GLY A 27 -15.17 -16.75 -3.11
C GLY A 27 -14.04 -15.73 -3.07
N GLY A 28 -14.32 -14.48 -2.70
CA GLY A 28 -13.33 -13.46 -2.36
C GLY A 28 -12.45 -12.96 -3.51
N HIS A 29 -11.55 -12.04 -3.18
CA HIS A 29 -10.55 -11.51 -4.11
C HIS A 29 -9.31 -11.05 -3.34
N TRP A 30 -8.20 -10.89 -4.03
CA TRP A 30 -6.98 -10.33 -3.47
C TRP A 30 -6.83 -8.87 -3.86
N LEU A 31 -6.27 -8.06 -2.96
CA LEU A 31 -5.87 -6.68 -3.24
C LEU A 31 -4.41 -6.50 -2.84
N LEU A 32 -3.66 -5.75 -3.65
CA LEU A 32 -2.31 -5.31 -3.33
C LEU A 32 -2.39 -3.98 -2.57
N SER A 33 -1.54 -3.79 -1.56
CA SER A 33 -1.44 -2.53 -0.84
C SER A 33 -1.09 -1.35 -1.76
N TRP A 34 -0.35 -1.62 -2.83
CA TRP A 34 -0.02 -0.65 -3.86
C TRP A 34 -0.97 -0.66 -5.05
N LEU A 35 -1.96 -1.55 -5.15
CA LEU A 35 -2.99 -1.52 -6.21
C LEU A 35 -4.35 -1.94 -5.63
N PRO A 36 -4.92 -1.13 -4.72
CA PRO A 36 -6.13 -1.50 -3.99
C PRO A 36 -7.41 -1.44 -4.83
N GLU A 37 -7.39 -0.83 -6.02
CA GLU A 37 -8.58 -0.61 -6.83
C GLU A 37 -8.95 -1.80 -7.73
N ILE A 38 -8.03 -2.74 -7.93
CA ILE A 38 -8.20 -3.84 -8.88
C ILE A 38 -8.34 -5.15 -8.09
N PRO A 39 -9.51 -5.83 -8.13
CA PRO A 39 -9.66 -7.14 -7.54
C PRO A 39 -8.88 -8.18 -8.34
N LEU A 40 -8.02 -8.95 -7.66
CA LEU A 40 -7.11 -9.90 -8.27
C LEU A 40 -7.44 -11.34 -7.87
N THR A 41 -7.08 -12.27 -8.75
CA THR A 41 -6.93 -13.68 -8.38
C THR A 41 -5.70 -13.88 -7.50
N ARG A 42 -5.61 -15.04 -6.83
CA ARG A 42 -4.42 -15.39 -6.04
C ARG A 42 -3.14 -15.38 -6.88
N GLU A 43 -3.20 -15.89 -8.10
CA GLU A 43 -2.05 -15.89 -9.02
C GLU A 43 -1.63 -14.47 -9.41
N GLN A 44 -2.59 -13.61 -9.72
CA GLN A 44 -2.32 -12.20 -10.00
C GLN A 44 -1.73 -11.47 -8.79
N ALA A 45 -2.22 -11.74 -7.57
CA ALA A 45 -1.65 -11.18 -6.35
C ALA A 45 -0.19 -11.59 -6.15
N ILE A 46 0.13 -12.87 -6.37
CA ILE A 46 1.52 -13.36 -6.34
C ILE A 46 2.35 -12.63 -7.40
N ASN A 47 1.87 -12.55 -8.65
CA ASN A 47 2.58 -11.86 -9.73
C ASN A 47 2.82 -10.38 -9.42
N GLY A 48 1.87 -9.71 -8.77
CA GLY A 48 2.01 -8.33 -8.30
C GLY A 48 3.05 -8.18 -7.20
N MET A 49 3.09 -9.10 -6.23
CA MET A 49 4.11 -9.09 -5.18
C MET A 49 5.51 -9.35 -5.73
N VAL A 50 5.67 -10.31 -6.65
CA VAL A 50 6.97 -10.56 -7.29
C VAL A 50 7.37 -9.38 -8.18
N LEU A 51 6.43 -8.71 -8.84
CA LEU A 51 6.71 -7.51 -9.62
C LEU A 51 7.26 -6.38 -8.74
N ASP A 52 6.60 -6.10 -7.62
CA ASP A 52 7.04 -5.09 -6.66
C ASP A 52 8.42 -5.42 -6.04
N GLU A 53 8.64 -6.69 -5.67
CA GLU A 53 9.94 -7.17 -5.17
C GLU A 53 11.05 -7.03 -6.23
N THR A 54 10.74 -7.35 -7.49
CA THR A 54 11.68 -7.18 -8.63
C THR A 54 12.05 -5.71 -8.83
N LEU A 55 11.12 -4.78 -8.63
CA LEU A 55 11.38 -3.35 -8.79
C LEU A 55 12.09 -2.74 -7.57
N SER A 56 12.01 -3.41 -6.42
CA SER A 56 12.59 -2.96 -5.16
C SER A 56 13.99 -3.51 -4.89
N ASP A 57 14.41 -4.60 -5.56
CA ASP A 57 15.73 -5.21 -5.35
C ASP A 57 16.86 -4.45 -6.09
N PRO A 58 17.77 -3.77 -5.38
CA PRO A 58 18.90 -3.06 -5.98
C PRO A 58 20.03 -3.98 -6.47
N HIS A 59 19.98 -5.28 -6.14
CA HIS A 59 21.03 -6.26 -6.46
C HIS A 59 20.74 -7.11 -7.71
N LEU A 60 19.66 -6.82 -8.44
CA LEU A 60 19.30 -7.51 -9.67
C LEU A 60 20.40 -7.41 -10.74
N THR A 61 21.07 -8.54 -10.98
CA THR A 61 22.26 -8.65 -11.84
C THR A 61 21.92 -8.58 -13.34
N ASP A 62 20.72 -9.01 -13.74
CA ASP A 62 20.22 -8.93 -15.12
C ASP A 62 19.01 -7.99 -15.20
N THR A 63 19.30 -6.69 -15.21
CA THR A 63 18.28 -5.64 -15.25
C THR A 63 17.41 -5.71 -16.51
N ALA A 64 17.95 -6.12 -17.66
CA ALA A 64 17.19 -6.12 -18.92
C ALA A 64 16.10 -7.21 -18.92
N THR A 65 16.47 -8.45 -18.58
CA THR A 65 15.50 -9.56 -18.48
C THR A 65 14.50 -9.33 -17.35
N ALA A 66 14.96 -8.76 -16.23
CA ALA A 66 14.08 -8.42 -15.11
C ALA A 66 13.02 -7.38 -15.50
N MET A 67 13.40 -6.34 -16.26
CA MET A 67 12.47 -5.32 -16.74
C MET A 67 11.49 -5.86 -17.78
N GLU A 68 11.90 -6.78 -18.65
CA GLU A 68 10.99 -7.45 -19.58
C GLU A 68 9.96 -8.32 -18.85
N LEU A 69 10.41 -9.10 -17.87
CA LEU A 69 9.54 -9.92 -17.02
C LEU A 69 8.59 -9.04 -16.20
N ALA A 70 9.09 -7.92 -15.67
CA ALA A 70 8.28 -6.94 -14.96
C ALA A 70 7.19 -6.34 -15.87
N ALA A 71 7.52 -5.99 -17.12
CA ALA A 71 6.55 -5.53 -18.09
C ALA A 71 5.50 -6.59 -18.45
N HIS A 72 5.92 -7.86 -18.55
CA HIS A 72 4.98 -8.96 -18.76
C HIS A 72 3.99 -9.10 -17.59
N ARG A 73 4.48 -9.10 -16.34
CA ARG A 73 3.64 -9.18 -15.14
C ARG A 73 2.69 -8.00 -15.02
N ALA A 74 3.15 -6.77 -15.27
CA ALA A 74 2.28 -5.59 -15.27
C ALA A 74 1.09 -5.76 -16.23
N ARG A 75 1.31 -6.32 -17.43
CA ARG A 75 0.22 -6.61 -18.37
C ARG A 75 -0.77 -7.64 -17.84
N THR A 76 -0.33 -8.66 -17.10
CA THR A 76 -1.24 -9.65 -16.48
C THR A 76 -2.16 -9.05 -15.41
N LEU A 77 -1.77 -7.90 -14.86
CA LEU A 77 -2.54 -7.11 -13.89
C LEU A 77 -3.42 -6.04 -14.57
N GLY A 78 -3.41 -5.95 -15.90
CA GLY A 78 -4.16 -4.94 -16.65
C GLY A 78 -3.55 -3.53 -16.56
N THR A 79 -2.27 -3.40 -16.22
CA THR A 79 -1.56 -2.13 -16.11
C THR A 79 -0.28 -2.10 -16.95
N THR A 80 0.43 -0.97 -16.97
CA THR A 80 1.73 -0.82 -17.63
C THR A 80 2.85 -0.77 -16.60
N LEU A 81 4.06 -1.15 -17.00
CA LEU A 81 5.23 -1.09 -16.12
C LEU A 81 5.48 0.33 -15.61
N ALA A 82 5.32 1.35 -16.47
CA ALA A 82 5.48 2.75 -16.09
C ALA A 82 4.47 3.16 -15.01
N ALA A 83 3.20 2.76 -15.13
CA ALA A 83 2.19 3.06 -14.12
C ALA A 83 2.50 2.39 -12.77
N VAL A 84 3.04 1.17 -12.78
CA VAL A 84 3.48 0.47 -11.57
C VAL A 84 4.61 1.23 -10.90
N VAL A 85 5.67 1.58 -11.65
CA VAL A 85 6.82 2.33 -11.13
C VAL A 85 6.37 3.66 -10.52
N ILE A 86 5.54 4.43 -11.22
CA ILE A 86 5.01 5.71 -10.71
C ILE A 86 4.29 5.50 -9.37
N ARG A 87 3.46 4.46 -9.29
CA ARG A 87 2.66 4.21 -8.10
C ARG A 87 3.50 3.77 -6.90
N LEU A 88 4.50 2.93 -7.11
CA LEU A 88 5.45 2.54 -6.07
C LEU A 88 6.30 3.73 -5.60
N SER A 89 6.74 4.58 -6.53
CA SER A 89 7.45 5.82 -6.19
C SER A 89 6.61 6.77 -5.35
N ILE A 90 5.31 6.92 -5.65
CA ILE A 90 4.39 7.72 -4.82
C ILE A 90 4.34 7.18 -3.40
N ARG A 91 4.26 5.85 -3.22
CA ARG A 91 4.24 5.24 -1.89
C ARG A 91 5.54 5.42 -1.11
N ILE A 92 6.69 5.37 -1.78
CA ILE A 92 7.98 5.70 -1.15
C ILE A 92 7.92 7.13 -0.61
N LEU A 93 7.45 8.09 -1.41
CA LEU A 93 7.32 9.49 -1.00
C LEU A 93 6.30 9.68 0.13
N GLU A 94 5.16 8.98 0.10
CA GLU A 94 4.15 9.04 1.17
C GLU A 94 4.70 8.51 2.51
N ARG A 95 5.60 7.54 2.49
CA ARG A 95 6.26 7.02 3.70
C ARG A 95 7.33 7.96 4.25
N GLU A 96 8.05 8.65 3.36
CA GLU A 96 9.10 9.60 3.73
C GLU A 96 8.54 10.98 4.08
N ALA A 97 7.28 11.25 3.73
CA ALA A 97 6.61 12.49 4.09
C ALA A 97 6.53 12.61 5.62
N PRO A 98 7.02 13.71 6.21
CA PRO A 98 6.84 13.95 7.64
C PRO A 98 5.34 13.98 7.95
N GLU A 99 4.93 13.37 9.07
CA GLU A 99 3.54 13.42 9.52
C GLU A 99 3.06 14.88 9.47
N PRO A 100 1.90 15.16 8.83
CA PRO A 100 1.35 16.50 8.89
C PRO A 100 1.20 16.87 10.37
N PRO A 101 1.61 18.08 10.79
CA PRO A 101 1.54 18.47 12.19
C PRO A 101 0.12 18.22 12.66
N THR A 102 -0.03 17.37 13.68
CA THR A 102 -1.32 17.13 14.32
C THR A 102 -1.97 18.49 14.56
N PRO A 103 -3.20 18.73 14.08
CA PRO A 103 -3.87 19.99 14.34
C PRO A 103 -3.87 20.20 15.85
N ILE A 104 -3.16 21.23 16.31
CA ILE A 104 -3.13 21.60 17.72
C ILE A 104 -4.61 21.78 18.09
N PRO A 105 -5.16 21.02 19.04
CA PRO A 105 -6.54 21.22 19.46
C PRO A 105 -6.68 22.69 19.83
N PRO A 106 -7.76 23.38 19.41
CA PRO A 106 -7.96 24.77 19.80
C PRO A 106 -7.81 24.86 21.32
N PRO A 107 -7.11 25.90 21.85
CA PRO A 107 -6.97 26.04 23.29
C PRO A 107 -8.36 25.92 23.89
N MET A 108 -8.57 24.94 24.77
CA MET A 108 -9.79 24.82 25.55
C MET A 108 -9.93 26.16 26.29
N THR A 109 -10.84 27.01 25.82
CA THR A 109 -11.18 28.24 26.53
C THR A 109 -11.52 27.80 27.95
N PRO A 110 -10.84 28.29 29.01
CA PRO A 110 -11.25 27.96 30.36
C PRO A 110 -12.71 28.36 30.49
N SER A 111 -13.56 27.38 30.82
CA SER A 111 -14.98 27.60 31.03
C SER A 111 -15.12 28.75 32.03
N GLN A 112 -15.65 29.87 31.55
CA GLN A 112 -15.97 31.02 32.36
C GLN A 112 -16.86 30.51 33.53
N PRO A 113 -16.49 30.75 34.80
CA PRO A 113 -17.30 30.29 35.93
C PRO A 113 -18.70 30.93 35.82
N PRO A 114 -19.76 30.23 36.27
CA PRO A 114 -21.12 30.72 36.15
C PRO A 114 -21.25 32.06 36.89
N GLU A 115 -21.82 33.06 36.22
CA GLU A 115 -22.15 34.34 36.84
C GLU A 115 -23.07 34.11 38.06
N PRO A 116 -22.84 34.81 39.18
CA PRO A 116 -23.71 34.70 40.34
C PRO A 116 -25.10 35.25 40.01
N ILE A 117 -26.12 34.44 40.29
CA ILE A 117 -27.53 34.82 40.20
C ILE A 117 -27.77 36.01 41.15
N PRO A 118 -28.32 37.14 40.69
CA PRO A 118 -28.68 38.22 41.59
C PRO A 118 -29.89 37.80 42.45
N THR A 119 -29.68 37.76 43.77
CA THR A 119 -30.76 37.67 44.77
C THR A 119 -31.48 39.03 44.91
N PRO A 120 -32.76 39.04 45.33
CA PRO A 120 -33.70 40.16 45.13
C PRO A 120 -33.42 41.41 45.96
#